data_AF-A0A7R9Z1N1-F1
#
_entry.id   AF-A0A7R9Z1N1-F1
#
_cell.length_a   1.000
_cell.length_b   1.000
_cell.length_c   1.000
_cell.angle_alpha   90.00
_cell.angle_beta   90.00
_cell.angle_gamma   90.00
#
_symmetry.space_group_name_H-M   'P 1'
#
loop_
_entity.id
_entity.type
_entity.pdbx_description
1 polymer ?
#
loop_
_entity_poly.entity_id
_entity_poly.type
_entity_poly.pdbx_seq_one_letter_code
_entity_poly.pdbx_strand_id
1 'polypeptide(L)'
;MSASTGTTTQTYTPYASDSAPPRMGHRCCGCCCDMKTAVFVVDIISLVFSALVLFIWVPGLKLMASDEFQEDYEEAVSQQAADITDDAVKQDYENNAKQAFQFTSDVAEDAIPWVTAAAIVSIVAFALGIYGSLSVRQWPVLVALIVHVFNCCMSFVFLQLIPALFAGFFAYPHVVFIIEMRKGIFSRNHGVTDEVLPEIEATPVSPKASAYSNEENEGIV
;
A
#
# COMPACT_ATOMS: atom_id res chain seq x y z
N MET A 1 39.53 -63.82 -36.38
CA MET A 1 39.58 -62.89 -35.24
C MET A 1 38.34 -62.01 -35.35
N SER A 2 37.30 -62.30 -34.57
CA SER A 2 36.00 -61.64 -34.65
C SER A 2 35.88 -60.65 -33.49
N ALA A 3 35.73 -59.36 -33.80
CA ALA A 3 35.56 -58.31 -32.82
C ALA A 3 34.08 -58.18 -32.43
N SER A 4 33.78 -58.40 -31.14
CA SER A 4 32.46 -58.25 -30.54
C SER A 4 32.25 -56.81 -30.12
N THR A 5 31.36 -56.08 -30.81
CA THR A 5 30.95 -54.73 -30.45
C THR A 5 29.84 -54.80 -29.40
N GLY A 6 30.18 -54.53 -28.14
CA GLY A 6 29.22 -54.45 -27.03
C GLY A 6 28.54 -53.09 -27.02
N THR A 7 27.24 -53.06 -27.33
CA THR A 7 26.40 -51.87 -27.22
C THR A 7 25.91 -51.73 -25.77
N THR A 8 26.48 -50.79 -25.03
CA THR A 8 26.07 -50.49 -23.66
C THR A 8 24.84 -49.59 -23.68
N THR A 9 23.66 -50.19 -23.49
CA THR A 9 22.40 -49.45 -23.30
C THR A 9 22.42 -48.81 -21.91
N GLN A 10 22.58 -47.49 -21.83
CA GLN A 10 22.39 -46.74 -20.58
C GLN A 10 20.89 -46.60 -20.31
N THR A 11 20.42 -47.32 -19.29
CA THR A 11 19.09 -47.16 -18.72
C THR A 11 19.03 -45.85 -17.94
N TYR A 12 18.39 -44.82 -18.50
CA TYR A 12 18.04 -43.60 -17.78
C TYR A 12 17.01 -43.94 -16.70
N THR A 13 17.43 -43.93 -15.44
CA THR A 13 16.50 -43.85 -14.32
C THR A 13 15.89 -42.44 -14.34
N PRO A 14 14.56 -42.28 -14.42
CA PRO A 14 13.94 -40.98 -14.20
C PRO A 14 14.38 -40.52 -12.81
N TYR A 15 15.18 -39.46 -12.74
CA TYR A 15 15.43 -38.77 -11.49
C TYR A 15 14.05 -38.46 -10.91
N ALA A 16 13.76 -39.07 -9.76
CA ALA A 16 12.67 -38.63 -8.92
C ALA A 16 12.87 -37.11 -8.81
N SER A 17 11.93 -36.36 -9.38
CA SER A 17 11.90 -34.91 -9.28
C SER A 17 11.96 -34.60 -7.79
N ASP A 18 13.15 -34.27 -7.29
CA ASP A 18 13.37 -33.73 -5.96
C ASP A 18 12.40 -32.58 -5.86
N SER A 19 11.34 -32.82 -5.10
CA SER A 19 10.26 -31.86 -4.91
C SER A 19 10.93 -30.63 -4.33
N ALA A 20 11.02 -29.57 -5.14
CA ALA A 20 11.58 -28.29 -4.71
C ALA A 20 11.05 -28.00 -3.30
N PRO A 21 11.93 -27.70 -2.34
CA PRO A 21 11.54 -27.57 -0.93
C PRO A 21 10.30 -26.67 -0.88
N PRO A 22 9.23 -27.11 -0.19
CA PRO A 22 7.96 -26.38 -0.20
C PRO A 22 8.27 -24.96 0.22
N ARG A 23 7.90 -23.99 -0.64
CA ARG A 23 8.08 -22.57 -0.34
C ARG A 23 7.42 -22.30 1.00
N MET A 24 8.21 -22.18 2.06
CA MET A 24 7.69 -21.88 3.39
C MET A 24 7.22 -20.43 3.35
N GLY A 25 5.93 -20.24 3.06
CA GLY A 25 5.28 -18.96 3.23
C GLY A 25 5.42 -18.56 4.69
N HIS A 26 6.00 -17.39 4.95
CA HIS A 26 6.02 -16.86 6.31
C HIS A 26 4.57 -16.63 6.77
N ARG A 27 4.28 -17.07 7.99
CA ARG A 27 3.00 -16.81 8.63
C ARG A 27 3.00 -15.37 9.15
N CYS A 28 2.51 -14.43 8.35
CA CYS A 28 2.23 -13.08 8.84
C CYS A 28 0.84 -13.11 9.51
N CYS A 29 0.75 -12.71 10.78
CA CYS A 29 -0.50 -12.73 11.57
C CYS A 29 -1.16 -14.12 11.73
N GLY A 30 -0.39 -15.21 11.66
CA GLY A 30 -0.91 -16.57 11.86
C GLY A 30 -1.56 -17.22 10.63
N CYS A 31 -1.67 -16.50 9.51
CA CYS A 31 -2.16 -17.01 8.23
C CYS A 31 -1.06 -17.00 7.17
N CYS A 32 -1.13 -17.93 6.21
CA CYS A 32 -0.26 -17.96 5.04
C CYS A 32 -0.70 -16.84 4.07
N CYS A 33 -0.20 -15.61 4.28
CA CYS A 33 -0.54 -14.48 3.42
C CYS A 33 0.51 -14.33 2.33
N ASP A 34 0.09 -14.49 1.07
CA ASP A 34 0.89 -14.08 -0.08
C ASP A 34 0.93 -12.54 -0.13
N MET A 35 1.98 -11.97 0.46
CA MET A 35 2.11 -10.53 0.61
C MET A 35 2.18 -9.80 -0.75
N LYS A 36 2.69 -10.46 -1.79
CA LYS A 36 2.67 -9.93 -3.15
C LYS A 36 1.23 -9.74 -3.64
N THR A 37 0.39 -10.75 -3.46
CA THR A 37 -1.02 -10.68 -3.84
C THR A 37 -1.77 -9.66 -2.99
N ALA A 38 -1.46 -9.53 -1.70
CA ALA A 38 -2.06 -8.53 -0.83
C ALA A 38 -1.79 -7.09 -1.30
N VAL A 39 -0.52 -6.74 -1.59
CA VAL A 39 -0.16 -5.42 -2.14
C VAL A 39 -0.89 -5.15 -3.46
N PHE A 40 -0.87 -6.13 -4.37
CA PHE A 40 -1.55 -6.02 -5.66
C PHE A 40 -3.06 -5.73 -5.51
N VAL A 41 -3.74 -6.45 -4.63
CA VAL A 41 -5.18 -6.25 -4.39
C VAL A 41 -5.46 -4.87 -3.77
N VAL A 42 -4.64 -4.45 -2.79
CA VAL A 42 -4.81 -3.14 -2.14
C VAL A 42 -4.58 -1.98 -3.12
N ASP A 43 -3.57 -2.07 -3.99
CA ASP A 43 -3.33 -1.05 -5.00
C ASP A 43 -4.46 -0.96 -6.02
N ILE A 44 -5.03 -2.11 -6.45
CA ILE A 44 -6.20 -2.12 -7.34
C ILE A 44 -7.40 -1.44 -6.69
N ILE A 45 -7.70 -1.80 -5.44
CA ILE A 45 -8.81 -1.20 -4.70
C ILE A 45 -8.60 0.32 -4.59
N SER A 46 -7.39 0.74 -4.24
CA SER A 46 -7.03 2.16 -4.10
C SER A 46 -7.09 2.92 -5.42
N LEU A 47 -6.70 2.29 -6.52
CA LEU A 47 -6.83 2.84 -7.88
C LEU A 47 -8.30 3.02 -8.27
N VAL A 48 -9.16 2.04 -7.99
CA VAL A 48 -10.60 2.13 -8.24
C VAL A 48 -11.22 3.27 -7.45
N PHE A 49 -10.95 3.37 -6.14
CA PHE A 49 -11.44 4.48 -5.34
C PHE A 49 -10.94 5.84 -5.84
N SER A 50 -9.66 5.94 -6.21
CA SER A 50 -9.10 7.17 -6.77
C SER A 50 -9.78 7.57 -8.08
N ALA A 51 -10.09 6.59 -8.94
CA ALA A 51 -10.86 6.83 -10.16
C ALA A 51 -12.29 7.27 -9.84
N LEU A 52 -12.98 6.63 -8.89
CA LEU A 52 -14.33 7.04 -8.48
C LEU A 52 -14.35 8.48 -7.95
N VAL A 53 -13.36 8.86 -7.14
CA VAL A 53 -13.22 10.24 -6.66
C VAL A 53 -13.04 11.20 -7.86
N LEU A 54 -12.18 10.87 -8.81
CA LEU A 54 -11.95 11.72 -9.98
C LEU A 54 -13.17 11.82 -10.90
N PHE A 55 -13.90 10.74 -11.13
CA PHE A 55 -15.01 10.71 -12.09
C PHE A 55 -16.37 11.09 -11.51
N ILE A 56 -16.58 10.90 -10.20
CA ILE A 56 -17.85 11.22 -9.54
C ILE A 56 -17.73 12.55 -8.79
N TRP A 57 -16.69 12.71 -7.98
CA TRP A 57 -16.60 13.84 -7.06
C TRP A 57 -16.23 15.13 -7.78
N VAL A 58 -15.26 15.10 -8.70
CA VAL A 58 -14.84 16.32 -9.42
C VAL A 58 -15.98 16.91 -10.26
N PRO A 59 -16.72 16.13 -11.09
CA PRO A 59 -17.88 16.68 -11.80
C PRO A 59 -19.00 17.11 -10.86
N GLY A 60 -19.22 16.38 -9.75
CA GLY A 60 -20.22 16.74 -8.74
C GLY A 60 -19.93 18.08 -8.08
N LEU A 61 -18.68 18.34 -7.69
CA LEU A 61 -18.26 19.63 -7.14
C LEU A 61 -18.38 20.76 -8.17
N LYS A 62 -18.03 20.50 -9.44
CA LYS A 62 -18.21 21.49 -10.52
C LYS A 62 -19.67 21.81 -10.81
N LEU A 63 -20.55 20.82 -10.74
CA LEU A 63 -21.99 21.03 -10.87
C LEU A 63 -22.53 21.88 -9.70
N MET A 64 -22.10 21.58 -8.48
CA MET A 64 -22.50 22.38 -7.30
C MET A 64 -21.97 23.81 -7.33
N ALA A 65 -20.82 24.04 -7.96
CA ALA A 65 -20.23 25.36 -8.15
C ALA A 65 -20.72 26.09 -9.41
N SER A 66 -21.70 25.53 -10.14
CA SER A 66 -22.24 26.19 -11.33
C SER A 66 -23.30 27.24 -10.97
N ASP A 67 -23.31 28.35 -11.72
CA ASP A 67 -24.27 29.44 -11.53
C ASP A 67 -25.73 28.94 -11.61
N GLU A 68 -26.02 28.02 -12.52
CA GLU A 68 -27.36 27.41 -12.69
C GLU A 68 -27.80 26.69 -11.41
N PHE A 69 -26.91 25.88 -10.81
CA PHE A 69 -27.22 25.20 -9.56
C PHE A 69 -27.38 26.16 -8.38
N GLN A 70 -26.62 27.26 -8.37
CA GLN A 70 -26.74 28.29 -7.37
C GLN A 70 -28.10 29.01 -7.45
N GLU A 71 -28.55 29.36 -8.66
CA GLU A 71 -29.88 29.96 -8.87
C GLU A 71 -31.00 29.01 -8.41
N ASP A 72 -30.95 27.73 -8.80
CA ASP A 72 -31.92 26.71 -8.38
C ASP A 72 -31.94 26.53 -6.85
N TYR A 73 -30.78 26.56 -6.20
CA TYR A 73 -30.68 26.45 -4.75
C TYR A 73 -31.26 27.69 -4.04
N GLU A 74 -30.97 28.89 -4.53
CA GLU A 74 -31.52 30.14 -3.99
C GLU A 74 -33.06 30.18 -4.13
N GLU A 75 -33.60 29.70 -5.27
CA GLU A 75 -35.05 29.57 -5.46
C GLU A 75 -35.66 28.60 -4.43
N ALA A 76 -35.08 27.41 -4.27
CA ALA A 76 -35.56 26.41 -3.31
C ALA A 76 -35.54 26.91 -1.86
N VAL A 77 -34.46 27.62 -1.46
CA VAL A 77 -34.36 28.25 -0.13
C VAL A 77 -35.44 29.33 0.04
N SER A 78 -35.69 30.15 -0.98
CA SER A 78 -36.72 31.19 -0.93
C SER A 78 -38.14 30.61 -0.79
N GLN A 79 -38.40 29.48 -1.46
CA GLN A 79 -39.68 28.78 -1.38
C GLN A 79 -39.89 28.20 0.03
N GLN A 80 -38.84 27.65 0.64
CA GLN A 80 -38.89 27.18 2.03
C GLN A 80 -39.06 28.34 3.02
N ALA A 81 -38.45 29.49 2.74
CA ALA A 81 -38.57 30.69 3.56
C ALA A 81 -39.97 31.33 3.48
N ALA A 82 -40.75 31.07 2.43
CA ALA A 82 -42.10 31.62 2.26
C ALA A 82 -43.12 31.09 3.28
N ASP A 83 -42.89 29.91 3.85
CA ASP A 83 -43.76 29.32 4.88
C ASP A 83 -43.50 29.91 6.29
N ILE A 84 -42.43 30.71 6.46
CA ILE A 84 -42.08 31.36 7.72
C ILE A 84 -42.86 32.67 7.84
N THR A 85 -43.80 32.73 8.77
CA THR A 85 -44.66 33.91 9.03
C THR A 85 -43.95 35.10 9.68
N ASP A 86 -42.79 34.90 10.30
CA ASP A 86 -42.04 35.96 10.97
C ASP A 86 -40.94 36.49 10.03
N ASP A 87 -41.08 37.73 9.59
CA ASP A 87 -40.17 38.39 8.64
C ASP A 87 -38.72 38.43 9.14
N ALA A 88 -38.50 38.57 10.44
CA ALA A 88 -37.16 38.63 11.01
C ALA A 88 -36.47 37.26 10.96
N VAL A 89 -37.23 36.19 11.26
CA VAL A 89 -36.74 34.81 11.18
C VAL A 89 -36.50 34.40 9.73
N LYS A 90 -37.39 34.83 8.82
CA LYS A 90 -37.26 34.60 7.39
C LYS A 90 -35.95 35.17 6.85
N GLN A 91 -35.65 36.43 7.17
CA GLN A 91 -34.44 37.10 6.70
C GLN A 91 -33.16 36.46 7.26
N ASP A 92 -33.15 36.07 8.54
CA ASP A 92 -32.01 35.39 9.15
C ASP A 92 -31.75 34.02 8.50
N TYR A 93 -32.82 33.27 8.20
CA TYR A 93 -32.73 31.99 7.50
C TYR A 93 -32.14 32.13 6.09
N GLU A 94 -32.63 33.08 5.30
CA GLU A 94 -32.12 33.35 3.94
C GLU A 94 -30.64 33.77 3.96
N ASN A 95 -30.24 34.66 4.88
CA ASN A 95 -28.86 35.11 5.01
C ASN A 95 -27.92 33.97 5.41
N ASN A 96 -28.32 33.14 6.38
CA ASN A 96 -27.51 32.01 6.84
C ASN A 96 -27.36 30.93 5.76
N ALA A 97 -28.42 30.64 5.01
CA ALA A 97 -28.39 29.70 3.89
C ALA A 97 -27.46 30.20 2.77
N LYS A 98 -27.58 31.48 2.38
CA LYS A 98 -26.70 32.11 1.38
C LYS A 98 -25.25 32.12 1.83
N GLN A 99 -24.98 32.47 3.08
CA GLN A 99 -23.62 32.47 3.63
C GLN A 99 -22.99 31.07 3.64
N ALA A 100 -23.75 30.05 4.04
CA ALA A 100 -23.27 28.67 4.05
C ALA A 100 -22.97 28.16 2.64
N PHE A 101 -23.82 28.50 1.66
CA PHE A 101 -23.61 28.13 0.27
C PHE A 101 -22.40 28.84 -0.33
N GLN A 102 -22.31 30.16 -0.20
CA GLN A 102 -21.16 30.96 -0.69
C GLN A 102 -19.83 30.48 -0.10
N PHE A 103 -19.79 30.20 1.20
CA PHE A 103 -18.60 29.63 1.80
C PHE A 103 -18.21 28.27 1.19
N THR A 104 -19.21 27.43 0.90
CA THR A 104 -18.97 26.11 0.32
C THR A 104 -18.51 26.21 -1.14
N SER A 105 -19.08 27.11 -1.94
CA SER A 105 -18.66 27.35 -3.32
C SER A 105 -17.24 27.90 -3.40
N ASP A 106 -16.91 28.87 -2.54
CA ASP A 106 -15.57 29.48 -2.50
C ASP A 106 -14.50 28.45 -2.13
N VAL A 107 -14.78 27.61 -1.13
CA VAL A 107 -13.88 26.51 -0.74
C VAL A 107 -13.78 25.46 -1.85
N ALA A 108 -14.89 25.15 -2.52
CA ALA A 108 -14.87 24.17 -3.62
C ALA A 108 -14.03 24.67 -4.80
N GLU A 109 -14.16 25.93 -5.19
CA GLU A 109 -13.41 26.50 -6.32
C GLU A 109 -11.90 26.42 -6.09
N ASP A 110 -11.43 26.75 -4.88
CA ASP A 110 -10.01 26.64 -4.53
C ASP A 110 -9.56 25.18 -4.34
N ALA A 111 -10.41 24.31 -3.79
CA ALA A 111 -10.05 22.92 -3.50
C ALA A 111 -10.02 22.00 -4.75
N ILE A 112 -10.89 22.24 -5.74
CA ILE A 112 -11.02 21.40 -6.96
C ILE A 112 -9.66 21.14 -7.65
N PRO A 113 -8.80 22.14 -7.96
CA PRO A 113 -7.54 21.88 -8.64
C PRO A 113 -6.58 21.01 -7.80
N TRP A 114 -6.50 21.26 -6.49
CA TRP A 114 -5.65 20.49 -5.58
C TRP A 114 -6.12 19.03 -5.46
N VAL A 115 -7.42 18.82 -5.27
CA VAL A 115 -8.01 17.47 -5.19
C VAL A 115 -7.80 16.71 -6.50
N THR A 116 -8.01 17.39 -7.64
CA THR A 116 -7.81 16.79 -8.97
C THR A 116 -6.35 16.37 -9.18
N ALA A 117 -5.40 17.25 -8.86
CA ALA A 117 -3.98 16.96 -8.97
C ALA A 117 -3.57 15.78 -8.05
N ALA A 118 -4.03 15.79 -6.80
CA ALA A 118 -3.77 14.71 -5.85
C ALA A 118 -4.35 13.37 -6.32
N ALA A 119 -5.54 13.36 -6.91
CA ALA A 119 -6.15 12.16 -7.48
C ALA A 119 -5.34 11.60 -8.65
N ILE A 120 -4.88 12.45 -9.58
CA ILE A 120 -4.04 12.02 -10.72
C ILE A 120 -2.71 11.42 -10.22
N VAL A 121 -2.04 12.10 -9.29
CA VAL A 121 -0.78 11.61 -8.68
C VAL A 121 -1.01 10.26 -8.00
N SER A 122 -2.13 10.11 -7.28
CA SER A 122 -2.50 8.86 -6.62
C SER A 122 -2.72 7.72 -7.61
N ILE A 123 -3.45 7.96 -8.72
CA ILE A 123 -3.66 6.96 -9.77
C ILE A 123 -2.33 6.47 -10.35
N VAL A 124 -1.41 7.39 -10.65
CA VAL A 124 -0.07 7.03 -11.17
C VAL A 124 0.72 6.24 -10.14
N ALA A 125 0.69 6.66 -8.86
CA ALA A 125 1.38 5.97 -7.79
C ALA A 125 0.85 4.54 -7.57
N PHE A 126 -0.46 4.33 -7.56
CA PHE A 126 -1.05 2.99 -7.42
C PHE A 126 -0.79 2.11 -8.64
N ALA A 127 -0.80 2.67 -9.86
CA ALA A 127 -0.38 1.93 -11.06
C ALA A 127 1.09 1.47 -10.96
N LEU A 128 1.98 2.33 -10.41
CA LEU A 128 3.36 1.96 -10.11
C LEU A 128 3.44 0.88 -9.02
N GLY A 129 2.61 0.94 -7.98
CA GLY A 129 2.50 -0.11 -6.95
C GLY A 129 2.14 -1.48 -7.54
N ILE A 130 1.12 -1.52 -8.41
CA ILE A 130 0.72 -2.72 -9.17
C ILE A 130 1.91 -3.25 -10.00
N TYR A 131 2.60 -2.37 -10.74
CA TYR A 131 3.78 -2.77 -11.51
C TYR A 131 4.92 -3.30 -10.63
N GLY A 132 5.14 -2.67 -9.47
CA GLY A 132 6.16 -3.03 -8.48
C GLY A 132 5.94 -4.41 -7.88
N SER A 133 4.69 -4.74 -7.52
CA SER A 133 4.32 -6.05 -6.98
C SER A 133 4.47 -7.17 -8.01
N LEU A 134 4.12 -6.90 -9.28
CA LEU A 134 4.30 -7.87 -10.38
C LEU A 134 5.77 -8.12 -10.70
N SER A 135 6.57 -7.05 -10.80
CA SER A 135 7.98 -7.08 -11.20
C SER A 135 8.96 -7.33 -10.05
N VAL A 136 8.46 -7.43 -8.80
CA VAL A 136 9.26 -7.60 -7.57
C VAL A 136 10.34 -6.52 -7.45
N ARG A 137 9.99 -5.28 -7.79
CA ARG A 137 10.88 -4.11 -7.66
C ARG A 137 10.48 -3.28 -6.45
N GLN A 138 11.46 -2.91 -5.63
CA GLN A 138 11.21 -2.17 -4.39
C GLN A 138 10.75 -0.71 -4.64
N TRP A 139 11.34 -0.06 -5.64
CA TRP A 139 11.11 1.37 -5.91
C TRP A 139 9.66 1.76 -6.20
N PRO A 140 8.93 1.07 -7.11
CA PRO A 140 7.54 1.45 -7.41
C PRO A 140 6.60 1.22 -6.22
N VAL A 141 6.82 0.17 -5.44
CA VAL A 141 6.02 -0.11 -4.22
C VAL A 141 6.25 0.96 -3.14
N LEU A 142 7.47 1.47 -3.02
CA LEU A 142 7.79 2.55 -2.09
C LEU A 142 7.01 3.83 -2.42
N VAL A 143 6.82 4.15 -3.70
CA VAL A 143 6.03 5.31 -4.12
C VAL A 143 4.57 5.18 -3.68
N ALA A 144 3.95 4.01 -3.90
CA ALA A 144 2.59 3.73 -3.45
C ALA A 144 2.46 3.83 -1.92
N LEU A 145 3.45 3.30 -1.18
CA LEU A 145 3.50 3.41 0.28
C LEU A 145 3.53 4.88 0.74
N ILE A 146 4.34 5.74 0.11
CA ILE A 146 4.42 7.16 0.46
C ILE A 146 3.05 7.84 0.29
N VAL A 147 2.32 7.53 -0.77
CA VAL A 147 0.96 8.08 -0.99
C VAL A 147 -0.01 7.61 0.12
N HIS A 148 0.03 6.34 0.52
CA HIS A 148 -0.80 5.87 1.64
C HIS A 148 -0.46 6.55 2.96
N VAL A 149 0.84 6.73 3.27
CA VAL A 149 1.30 7.42 4.47
C VAL A 149 0.87 8.88 4.45
N PHE A 150 1.03 9.56 3.31
CA PHE A 150 0.58 10.94 3.14
C PHE A 150 -0.93 11.08 3.35
N ASN A 151 -1.74 10.21 2.74
CA ASN A 151 -3.19 10.22 2.93
C ASN A 151 -3.59 9.94 4.38
N CYS A 152 -2.88 9.05 5.07
CA CYS A 152 -3.07 8.79 6.49
C CYS A 152 -2.78 10.05 7.32
N CYS A 153 -1.63 10.70 7.09
CA CYS A 153 -1.27 11.95 7.76
C CYS A 153 -2.29 13.07 7.50
N MET A 154 -2.72 13.27 6.25
CA MET A 154 -3.73 14.27 5.90
C MET A 154 -5.08 13.96 6.58
N SER A 155 -5.48 12.69 6.63
CA SER A 155 -6.71 12.29 7.34
C SER A 155 -6.64 12.63 8.83
N PHE A 156 -5.47 12.49 9.47
CA PHE A 156 -5.28 12.93 10.86
C PHE A 156 -5.34 14.46 11.02
N VAL A 157 -4.76 15.22 10.09
CA VAL A 157 -4.83 16.70 10.10
C VAL A 157 -6.28 17.19 10.01
N PHE A 158 -7.10 16.55 9.18
CA PHE A 158 -8.54 16.86 9.06
C PHE A 158 -9.42 16.15 10.09
N LEU A 159 -8.84 15.47 11.09
CA LEU A 159 -9.54 14.75 12.15
C LEU A 159 -10.51 13.66 11.63
N GLN A 160 -10.23 13.11 10.44
CA GLN A 160 -11.00 12.04 9.82
C GLN A 160 -10.46 10.67 10.24
N LEU A 161 -10.88 10.20 11.41
CA LEU A 161 -10.35 8.96 12.01
C LEU A 161 -10.61 7.71 11.14
N ILE A 162 -11.79 7.58 10.53
CA ILE A 162 -12.16 6.40 9.74
C ILE A 162 -11.26 6.28 8.49
N PRO A 163 -11.13 7.30 7.63
CA PRO A 163 -10.17 7.28 6.51
C PRO A 163 -8.71 7.05 6.95
N ALA A 164 -8.29 7.64 8.07
CA ALA A 164 -6.94 7.44 8.61
C ALA A 164 -6.67 5.96 8.94
N LEU A 165 -7.64 5.29 9.57
CA LEU A 165 -7.53 3.86 9.88
C LEU A 165 -7.41 3.03 8.60
N PHE A 166 -8.29 3.24 7.62
CA PHE A 166 -8.22 2.51 6.34
C PHE A 166 -6.90 2.75 5.60
N ALA A 167 -6.42 3.99 5.55
CA ALA A 167 -5.13 4.31 4.94
C ALA A 167 -3.96 3.60 5.65
N GLY A 168 -3.98 3.53 6.99
CA GLY A 168 -3.01 2.76 7.77
C GLY A 168 -3.06 1.26 7.48
N PHE A 169 -4.26 0.68 7.40
CA PHE A 169 -4.44 -0.73 7.04
C PHE A 169 -3.94 -1.03 5.62
N PHE A 170 -4.11 -0.12 4.67
CA PHE A 170 -3.62 -0.27 3.31
C PHE A 170 -2.11 -0.05 3.17
N ALA A 171 -1.50 0.77 4.04
CA ALA A 171 -0.05 0.94 4.09
C ALA A 171 0.66 -0.33 4.62
N TYR A 172 0.03 -1.09 5.53
CA TYR A 172 0.63 -2.26 6.17
C TYR A 172 1.24 -3.30 5.20
N PRO A 173 0.50 -3.84 4.20
CA PRO A 173 1.05 -4.85 3.30
C PRO A 173 2.27 -4.34 2.51
N HIS A 174 2.30 -3.06 2.16
CA HIS A 174 3.43 -2.44 1.47
C HIS A 174 4.71 -2.45 2.32
N VAL A 175 4.59 -2.09 3.61
CA VAL A 175 5.73 -2.08 4.55
C VAL A 175 6.31 -3.49 4.69
N VAL A 176 5.45 -4.48 4.92
CA VAL A 176 5.91 -5.87 5.10
C VAL A 176 6.51 -6.41 3.80
N PHE A 177 5.91 -6.13 2.64
CA PHE A 177 6.46 -6.53 1.34
C PHE A 177 7.87 -5.96 1.11
N ILE A 178 8.11 -4.68 1.46
CA ILE A 178 9.42 -4.05 1.35
C ILE A 178 10.44 -4.71 2.29
N ILE A 179 10.05 -5.03 3.52
CA ILE A 179 10.91 -5.73 4.48
C ILE A 179 11.28 -7.13 3.95
N GLU A 180 10.32 -7.88 3.40
CA GLU A 180 10.57 -9.21 2.83
C GLU A 180 11.46 -9.17 1.59
N MET A 181 11.29 -8.18 0.71
CA MET A 181 12.17 -7.97 -0.43
C MET A 181 13.61 -7.66 0.01
N ARG A 182 13.81 -6.90 1.09
CA ARG A 182 15.16 -6.62 1.63
C ARG A 182 15.82 -7.85 2.25
N LYS A 183 15.03 -8.78 2.79
CA LYS A 183 15.53 -10.07 3.32
C LYS A 183 15.96 -11.04 2.22
N GLY A 184 15.74 -10.71 0.93
CA GLY A 184 16.15 -11.57 -0.19
C GLY A 184 15.26 -12.80 -0.40
N ILE A 185 14.12 -12.90 0.29
CA ILE A 185 13.21 -14.07 0.23
C ILE A 185 12.66 -14.29 -1.19
N PHE A 186 12.55 -13.21 -1.98
CA PHE A 186 12.07 -13.28 -3.36
C PHE A 186 13.17 -13.39 -4.42
N SER A 187 14.44 -13.56 -4.02
CA SER A 187 15.53 -13.69 -4.98
C SER A 187 15.34 -14.98 -5.79
N ARG A 188 15.07 -14.82 -7.08
CA ARG A 188 14.63 -15.87 -8.02
C ARG A 188 15.70 -16.93 -8.34
N ASN A 189 16.84 -16.89 -7.64
CA ASN A 189 18.04 -17.68 -7.94
C ASN A 189 18.15 -18.97 -7.12
N HIS A 190 17.06 -19.51 -6.57
CA HIS A 190 17.04 -20.88 -6.04
C HIS A 190 16.92 -21.93 -7.16
N GLY A 191 17.69 -21.75 -8.23
CA GLY A 191 17.93 -22.75 -9.25
C GLY A 191 19.43 -23.01 -9.30
N VAL A 192 19.87 -24.10 -8.65
CA VAL A 192 21.10 -24.83 -9.00
C VAL A 192 22.36 -23.97 -8.99
N THR A 193 22.83 -23.63 -7.80
CA THR A 193 24.25 -23.85 -7.53
C THR A 193 24.35 -24.94 -6.48
N ASP A 194 24.18 -26.18 -6.95
CA ASP A 194 25.01 -27.30 -6.50
C ASP A 194 26.46 -27.10 -6.98
N GLU A 195 26.97 -25.87 -6.97
CA GLU A 195 28.41 -25.68 -6.81
C GLU A 195 28.65 -26.04 -5.35
N VAL A 196 28.88 -27.35 -5.14
CA VAL A 196 30.06 -27.83 -4.43
C VAL A 196 30.64 -26.70 -3.60
N LEU A 197 30.11 -26.51 -2.39
CA LEU A 197 30.93 -25.94 -1.34
C LEU A 197 32.20 -26.79 -1.40
N PRO A 198 33.37 -26.25 -1.82
CA PRO A 198 34.60 -26.99 -1.59
C PRO A 198 34.54 -27.29 -0.10
N GLU A 199 34.54 -28.59 0.20
CA GLU A 199 34.71 -29.14 1.53
C GLU A 199 35.64 -28.17 2.26
N ILE A 200 35.06 -27.36 3.15
CA ILE A 200 35.84 -26.48 4.00
C ILE A 200 36.54 -27.48 4.89
N GLU A 201 37.71 -27.91 4.43
CA GLU A 201 38.70 -28.65 5.18
C GLU A 201 38.75 -27.93 6.52
N ALA A 202 38.14 -28.58 7.51
CA ALA A 202 37.92 -28.02 8.82
C ALA A 202 39.30 -27.68 9.37
N THR A 203 39.70 -26.41 9.24
CA THR A 203 40.86 -25.91 9.94
C THR A 203 40.49 -26.02 11.41
N PRO A 204 41.19 -26.86 12.20
CA PRO A 204 40.84 -27.07 13.59
C PRO A 204 40.93 -25.73 14.29
N VAL A 205 39.77 -25.19 14.68
CA VAL A 205 39.70 -23.99 15.51
C VAL A 205 40.26 -24.40 16.86
N SER A 206 41.53 -24.04 17.08
CA SER A 206 42.18 -24.15 18.37
C SER A 206 41.32 -23.41 19.40
N PRO A 207 40.88 -24.07 20.48
CA PRO A 207 40.04 -23.44 21.49
C PRO A 207 40.86 -22.35 22.19
N LYS A 208 40.56 -21.08 21.89
CA LYS A 208 40.96 -19.99 22.76
C LYS A 208 40.15 -20.10 24.03
N ALA A 209 40.79 -20.67 25.06
CA ALA A 209 40.35 -20.59 26.44
C ALA A 209 40.20 -19.12 26.82
N SER A 210 38.96 -18.62 26.78
CA SER A 210 38.57 -17.37 27.43
C SER A 210 38.43 -17.67 28.91
N ALA A 211 39.44 -17.25 29.66
CA ALA A 211 39.40 -17.19 31.11
C ALA A 211 38.29 -16.22 31.54
N TYR A 212 37.23 -16.76 32.13
CA TYR A 212 36.32 -15.99 32.97
C TYR A 212 37.07 -15.63 34.26
N SER A 213 37.57 -14.40 34.36
CA SER A 213 37.91 -13.79 35.64
C SER A 213 36.62 -13.29 36.27
N ASN A 214 36.22 -13.92 37.38
CA ASN A 214 35.20 -13.41 38.28
C ASN A 214 35.71 -12.10 38.88
N GLU A 215 35.04 -10.98 38.58
CA GLU A 215 35.16 -9.79 39.43
C GLU A 215 34.24 -9.98 40.64
N GLU A 216 34.89 -10.14 41.78
CA GLU A 216 34.28 -10.17 43.10
C GLU A 216 33.59 -8.83 43.40
N ASN A 217 32.34 -8.97 43.83
CA ASN A 217 31.50 -7.92 44.34
C ASN A 217 31.96 -7.57 45.77
N GLU A 218 32.90 -6.62 45.90
CA GLU A 218 33.24 -6.02 47.19
C GLU A 218 32.33 -4.82 47.49
N GLY A 219 31.78 -4.85 48.70
CA GLY A 219 30.66 -4.02 49.16
C GLY A 219 30.92 -2.52 49.23
N ILE A 220 29.80 -1.79 49.34
CA ILE A 220 29.77 -0.50 50.00
C ILE A 220 28.67 -0.53 51.05
N VAL A 221 29.11 -0.15 52.25
CA VAL A 221 28.45 -0.03 53.56
C VAL A 221 27.38 1.05 53.56
#